data_AF-B8RJH0-F1
#
_entry.id   AF-B8RJH0-F1
#
_cell.length_a   1.000
_cell.length_b   1.000
_cell.length_c   1.000
_cell.angle_alpha   90.00
_cell.angle_beta   90.00
_cell.angle_gamma   90.00
#
_symmetry.space_group_name_H-M   'P 1'
#
loop_
_entity.id
_entity.type
_entity.pdbx_description
1 polymer ?
#
loop_
_entity_poly.entity_id
_entity_poly.type
_entity_poly.pdbx_seq_one_letter_code
_entity_poly.pdbx_strand_id
1 'polypeptide(L)'
;RESMKQLFNAILEYNFGQMQQYDEQQKLSDVADLIETFYMFNTRITKKMPVCYGEVQADCTRLVEYAMKAMMLPETGPIKKSVGFLTVFIKESRNCPRMMSAVAGQGENILRNTFLCLGGYTPRAHVDVFADIFLALNYKYPSDFVRWIKVLEKPNFPTFFVSPADKEQFVKKVLKEKVNRRLVQEHVRKFAAQCRNAVEWEIDFRTS
;
A
#
# COMPACT_ATOMS: atom_id res chain seq x y z
N ARG A 1 26.40 -16.84 -8.39
CA ARG A 1 25.20 -16.92 -7.52
C ARG A 1 25.45 -16.18 -6.21
N GLU A 2 26.56 -16.45 -5.52
CA GLU A 2 26.94 -15.71 -4.30
C GLU A 2 27.13 -14.20 -4.53
N SER A 3 27.83 -13.82 -5.59
CA SER A 3 28.00 -12.42 -5.99
C SER A 3 26.69 -11.67 -6.21
N MET A 4 25.65 -12.34 -6.74
CA MET A 4 24.33 -11.74 -6.95
C MET A 4 23.57 -11.55 -5.64
N LYS A 5 23.75 -12.44 -4.66
CA LYS A 5 23.18 -12.31 -3.31
C LYS A 5 23.82 -11.14 -2.57
N GLN A 6 25.15 -11.04 -2.62
CA GLN A 6 25.90 -9.93 -2.05
C GLN A 6 25.49 -8.59 -2.67
N LEU A 7 25.36 -8.54 -4.01
CA LEU A 7 24.90 -7.35 -4.70
C LEU A 7 23.47 -6.97 -4.28
N PHE A 8 22.55 -7.93 -4.22
CA PHE A 8 21.18 -7.66 -3.79
C PHE A 8 21.13 -7.13 -2.34
N ASN A 9 21.90 -7.74 -1.43
CA ASN A 9 22.00 -7.27 -0.05
C ASN A 9 22.56 -5.85 0.03
N ALA A 10 23.65 -5.57 -0.69
CA ALA A 10 24.26 -4.25 -0.75
C ALA A 10 23.29 -3.19 -1.30
N ILE A 11 22.49 -3.53 -2.32
CA ILE A 11 21.43 -2.63 -2.84
C ILE A 11 20.40 -2.34 -1.75
N LEU A 12 19.93 -3.35 -1.00
CA LEU A 12 18.96 -3.16 0.08
C LEU A 12 19.53 -2.25 1.18
N GLU A 13 20.72 -2.58 1.68
CA GLU A 13 21.39 -1.84 2.76
C GLU A 13 21.65 -0.37 2.38
N TYR A 14 22.17 -0.13 1.17
CA TYR A 14 22.39 1.22 0.67
C TYR A 14 21.09 2.03 0.61
N ASN A 15 20.03 1.48 0.01
CA ASN A 15 18.76 2.18 -0.12
C ASN A 15 18.08 2.39 1.23
N PHE A 16 18.19 1.45 2.17
CA PHE A 16 17.71 1.64 3.54
C PHE A 16 18.47 2.74 4.27
N GLY A 17 19.80 2.80 4.12
CA GLY A 17 20.62 3.87 4.69
C GLY A 17 20.23 5.25 4.13
N GLN A 18 20.06 5.36 2.81
CA GLN A 18 19.59 6.59 2.18
C GLN A 18 18.19 6.97 2.68
N MET A 19 17.20 6.08 2.59
CA MET A 19 15.85 6.39 3.05
C MET A 19 15.82 6.78 4.53
N GLN A 20 16.61 6.13 5.39
CA GLN A 20 16.72 6.49 6.81
C GLN A 20 17.26 7.89 7.02
N GLN A 21 18.38 8.22 6.39
CA GLN A 21 19.03 9.53 6.53
C GLN A 21 18.09 10.68 6.15
N TYR A 22 17.33 10.52 5.06
CA TYR A 22 16.39 11.54 4.60
C TYR A 22 15.09 11.57 5.42
N ASP A 23 14.61 10.42 5.89
CA ASP A 23 13.43 10.30 6.75
C ASP A 23 13.64 10.95 8.13
N GLU A 24 14.81 10.78 8.75
CA GLU A 24 15.18 11.44 10.01
C GLU A 24 15.15 12.97 9.91
N GLN A 25 15.35 13.51 8.71
CA GLN A 25 15.31 14.96 8.42
C GLN A 25 13.96 15.42 7.84
N GLN A 26 12.97 14.52 7.72
CA GLN A 26 11.68 14.78 7.06
C GLN A 26 11.82 15.23 5.58
N LYS A 27 12.83 14.70 4.90
CA LYS A 27 13.23 15.05 3.53
C LYS A 27 13.14 13.88 2.55
N LEU A 28 12.25 12.91 2.80
CA LEU A 28 12.08 11.76 1.89
C LEU A 28 11.72 12.17 0.45
N SER A 29 11.04 13.30 0.26
CA SER A 29 10.76 13.88 -1.05
C SER A 29 12.02 14.20 -1.86
N ASP A 30 13.13 14.56 -1.20
CA ASP A 30 14.40 14.90 -1.87
C ASP A 30 15.01 13.68 -2.58
N VAL A 31 14.57 12.46 -2.22
CA VAL A 31 15.02 11.18 -2.81
C VAL A 31 13.87 10.40 -3.47
N ALA A 32 12.81 11.08 -3.90
CA ALA A 32 11.63 10.47 -4.54
C ALA A 32 11.99 9.56 -5.74
N ASP A 33 12.90 9.98 -6.61
CA ASP A 33 13.31 9.17 -7.77
C ASP A 33 14.04 7.87 -7.38
N LEU A 34 14.85 7.93 -6.32
CA LEU A 34 15.49 6.76 -5.73
C LEU A 34 14.44 5.81 -5.16
N ILE A 35 13.44 6.33 -4.45
CA ILE A 35 12.34 5.55 -3.90
C ILE A 35 11.52 4.86 -5.01
N GLU A 36 11.18 5.59 -6.07
CA GLU A 36 10.47 5.04 -7.24
C GLU A 36 11.25 3.88 -7.87
N THR A 37 12.53 4.10 -8.18
CA THR A 37 13.37 3.08 -8.83
C THR A 37 13.62 1.88 -7.92
N PHE A 38 13.80 2.11 -6.61
CA PHE A 38 13.94 1.07 -5.60
C PHE A 38 12.70 0.16 -5.50
N TYR A 39 11.50 0.73 -5.46
CA TYR A 39 10.27 -0.07 -5.41
C TYR A 39 9.92 -0.70 -6.75
N MET A 40 10.28 -0.08 -7.88
CA MET A 40 10.19 -0.71 -9.19
C MET A 40 11.09 -1.96 -9.26
N PHE A 41 12.32 -1.87 -8.77
CA PHE A 41 13.26 -3.00 -8.69
C PHE A 41 12.72 -4.11 -7.77
N ASN A 42 12.34 -3.77 -6.53
CA ASN A 42 11.83 -4.74 -5.56
C ASN A 42 10.52 -5.41 -6.02
N THR A 43 9.67 -4.72 -6.77
CA THR A 43 8.48 -5.33 -7.38
C THR A 43 8.85 -6.47 -8.32
N ARG A 44 9.92 -6.31 -9.11
CA ARG A 44 10.41 -7.37 -10.02
C ARG A 44 11.01 -8.54 -9.26
N ILE A 45 11.84 -8.27 -8.24
CA ILE A 45 12.43 -9.31 -7.39
C ILE A 45 11.33 -10.11 -6.69
N THR A 46 10.38 -9.43 -6.05
CA THR A 46 9.22 -10.05 -5.40
C THR A 46 8.45 -10.98 -6.35
N LYS A 47 8.21 -10.54 -7.59
CA LYS A 47 7.45 -11.32 -8.57
C LYS A 47 8.21 -12.52 -9.14
N LYS A 48 9.53 -12.42 -9.28
CA LYS A 48 10.35 -13.41 -10.01
C LYS A 48 11.15 -14.32 -9.11
N MET A 49 11.61 -13.81 -7.98
CA MET A 49 12.58 -14.45 -7.09
C MET A 49 12.31 -14.10 -5.60
N PRO A 50 11.09 -14.35 -5.08
CA PRO A 50 10.74 -14.00 -3.69
C PRO A 50 11.62 -14.70 -2.64
N VAL A 51 12.17 -15.87 -2.97
CA VAL A 51 13.09 -16.62 -2.10
C VAL A 51 14.38 -15.86 -1.78
N CYS A 52 14.81 -14.93 -2.65
CA CYS A 52 16.05 -14.18 -2.44
C CYS A 52 16.02 -13.31 -1.18
N TYR A 53 14.84 -12.82 -0.76
CA TYR A 53 14.70 -12.11 0.53
C TYR A 53 15.05 -13.01 1.72
N GLY A 54 14.78 -14.31 1.63
CA GLY A 54 15.19 -15.29 2.63
C GLY A 54 16.69 -15.57 2.60
N GLU A 55 17.26 -15.72 1.41
CA GLU A 55 18.67 -16.05 1.23
C GLU A 55 19.61 -14.96 1.77
N VAL A 56 19.25 -13.68 1.59
CA VAL A 56 20.04 -12.54 2.10
C VAL A 56 19.60 -12.09 3.50
N GLN A 57 18.67 -12.81 4.13
CA GLN A 57 18.09 -12.44 5.44
C GLN A 57 17.54 -11.01 5.48
N ALA A 58 16.93 -10.55 4.38
CA ALA A 58 16.44 -9.19 4.23
C ALA A 58 15.46 -8.79 5.34
N ASP A 59 15.51 -7.51 5.73
CA ASP A 59 14.51 -6.88 6.57
C ASP A 59 13.25 -6.52 5.76
N CYS A 60 12.38 -7.51 5.60
CA CYS A 60 11.11 -7.36 4.91
C CYS A 60 10.15 -6.41 5.64
N THR A 61 10.26 -6.28 6.96
CA THR A 61 9.41 -5.36 7.74
C THR A 61 9.74 -3.93 7.38
N ARG A 62 11.03 -3.58 7.40
CA ARG A 62 11.53 -2.26 7.00
C ARG A 62 11.19 -1.92 5.54
N LEU A 63 11.23 -2.92 4.66
CA LEU A 63 10.82 -2.77 3.26
C LEU A 63 9.34 -2.38 3.12
N VAL A 64 8.47 -2.97 3.94
CA VAL A 64 7.04 -2.62 3.98
C VAL A 64 6.81 -1.25 4.63
N GLU A 65 7.53 -0.93 5.70
CA GLU A 65 7.43 0.35 6.40
C GLU A 65 7.78 1.55 5.52
N TYR A 66 8.91 1.50 4.80
CA TYR A 66 9.24 2.56 3.86
C TYR A 66 8.27 2.61 2.67
N ALA A 67 7.66 1.50 2.26
CA ALA A 67 6.67 1.53 1.20
C ALA A 67 5.41 2.27 1.66
N MET A 68 4.99 2.07 2.92
CA MET A 68 3.90 2.82 3.53
C MET A 68 4.20 4.31 3.65
N LYS A 69 5.44 4.69 3.97
CA LYS A 69 5.87 6.10 3.96
C LYS A 69 5.86 6.67 2.54
N ALA A 70 6.42 5.93 1.58
CA ALA A 70 6.53 6.34 0.19
C ALA A 70 5.16 6.57 -0.49
N MET A 71 4.13 5.79 -0.14
CA MET A 71 2.78 6.00 -0.70
C MET A 71 2.05 7.23 -0.15
N MET A 72 2.57 7.83 0.93
CA MET A 72 2.07 9.07 1.53
C MET A 72 2.81 10.31 1.05
N LEU A 73 3.86 10.15 0.23
CA LEU A 73 4.58 11.25 -0.39
C LEU A 73 3.72 11.92 -1.47
N PRO A 74 3.97 13.20 -1.79
CA PRO A 74 3.18 13.93 -2.79
C PRO A 74 3.50 13.51 -4.24
N GLU A 75 4.66 12.89 -4.50
CA GLU A 75 5.12 12.59 -5.84
C GLU A 75 4.46 11.33 -6.43
N THR A 76 3.99 11.44 -7.68
CA THR A 76 3.29 10.36 -8.40
C THR A 76 4.09 9.06 -8.46
N GLY A 77 5.41 9.18 -8.69
CA GLY A 77 6.34 8.07 -8.82
C GLY A 77 6.36 7.16 -7.59
N PRO A 78 6.85 7.66 -6.44
CA PRO A 78 6.78 6.98 -5.15
C PRO A 78 5.41 6.38 -4.84
N ILE A 79 4.32 7.14 -5.01
CA ILE A 79 2.96 6.64 -4.75
C ILE A 79 2.68 5.38 -5.56
N LYS A 80 2.81 5.46 -6.90
CA LYS A 80 2.45 4.34 -7.79
C LYS A 80 3.36 3.14 -7.58
N LYS A 81 4.67 3.34 -7.42
CA LYS A 81 5.62 2.23 -7.30
C LYS A 81 5.57 1.55 -5.95
N SER A 82 5.39 2.28 -4.86
CA SER A 82 5.25 1.70 -3.53
C SER A 82 3.93 0.92 -3.37
N VAL A 83 2.81 1.45 -3.86
CA VAL A 83 1.52 0.73 -3.86
C VAL A 83 1.57 -0.51 -4.76
N GLY A 84 2.19 -0.39 -5.94
CA GLY A 84 2.44 -1.51 -6.83
C GLY A 84 3.31 -2.59 -6.17
N PHE A 85 4.38 -2.19 -5.49
CA PHE A 85 5.23 -3.08 -4.71
C PHE A 85 4.45 -3.79 -3.61
N LEU A 86 3.75 -3.06 -2.73
CA LEU A 86 2.96 -3.64 -1.63
C LEU A 86 1.94 -4.65 -2.15
N THR A 87 1.25 -4.34 -3.25
CA THR A 87 0.31 -5.26 -3.90
C THR A 87 0.97 -6.57 -4.29
N VAL A 88 2.11 -6.51 -4.99
CA VAL A 88 2.84 -7.70 -5.43
C VAL A 88 3.46 -8.43 -4.24
N PHE A 89 3.97 -7.70 -3.25
CA PHE A 89 4.55 -8.25 -2.03
C PHE A 89 3.54 -9.06 -1.23
N ILE A 90 2.32 -8.53 -1.04
CA ILE A 90 1.22 -9.26 -0.42
C ILE A 90 0.88 -10.52 -1.23
N LYS A 91 0.81 -10.43 -2.56
CA LYS A 91 0.51 -11.57 -3.45
C LYS A 91 1.53 -12.69 -3.37
N GLU A 92 2.82 -12.36 -3.31
CA GLU A 92 3.92 -13.33 -3.34
C GLU A 92 4.46 -13.71 -1.96
N SER A 93 4.01 -13.03 -0.89
CA SER A 93 4.46 -13.22 0.49
C SER A 93 4.52 -14.65 0.99
N ARG A 94 3.55 -15.51 0.61
CA ARG A 94 3.51 -16.92 1.02
C ARG A 94 4.66 -17.76 0.44
N ASN A 95 5.39 -17.25 -0.55
CA ASN A 95 6.55 -17.94 -1.14
C ASN A 95 7.84 -17.72 -0.34
N CYS A 96 7.82 -16.89 0.70
CA CYS A 96 8.97 -16.61 1.55
C CYS A 96 8.51 -16.33 3.00
N PRO A 97 8.89 -17.15 4.00
CA PRO A 97 8.43 -16.97 5.39
C PRO A 97 8.67 -15.57 5.95
N ARG A 98 9.81 -14.93 5.63
CA ARG A 98 10.11 -13.55 6.06
C ARG A 98 9.12 -12.53 5.50
N MET A 99 8.73 -12.67 4.24
CA MET A 99 7.72 -11.81 3.62
C MET A 99 6.35 -12.04 4.25
N MET A 100 5.97 -13.30 4.49
CA MET A 100 4.73 -13.65 5.16
C MET A 100 4.65 -13.04 6.56
N SER A 101 5.72 -13.14 7.35
CA SER A 101 5.81 -12.53 8.69
C SER A 101 5.69 -11.02 8.64
N ALA A 102 6.33 -10.35 7.68
CA ALA A 102 6.22 -8.91 7.49
C ALA A 102 4.77 -8.47 7.18
N VAL A 103 4.07 -9.19 6.29
CA VAL A 103 2.66 -8.88 5.99
C VAL A 103 1.77 -9.14 7.21
N ALA A 104 1.98 -10.24 7.93
CA ALA A 104 1.22 -10.55 9.14
C ALA A 104 1.41 -9.49 10.24
N GLY A 105 2.65 -8.99 10.41
CA GLY A 105 2.96 -7.95 11.40
C GLY A 105 2.49 -6.56 11.01
N GLN A 106 2.46 -6.23 9.71
CA GLN A 106 2.16 -4.87 9.22
C GLN A 106 0.79 -4.73 8.56
N GLY A 107 -0.03 -5.79 8.47
CA GLY A 107 -1.29 -5.79 7.72
C GLY A 107 -2.28 -4.70 8.14
N GLU A 108 -2.47 -4.47 9.44
CA GLU A 108 -3.29 -3.36 9.93
C GLU A 108 -2.68 -2.00 9.57
N ASN A 109 -1.36 -1.84 9.66
CA ASN A 109 -0.67 -0.59 9.33
C ASN A 109 -0.76 -0.28 7.83
N ILE A 110 -0.69 -1.30 6.96
CA ILE A 110 -0.90 -1.12 5.52
C ILE A 110 -2.29 -0.53 5.26
N LEU A 111 -3.34 -1.08 5.89
CA LEU A 111 -4.70 -0.55 5.76
C LEU A 111 -4.84 0.84 6.38
N ARG A 112 -4.26 1.07 7.56
CA ARG A 112 -4.27 2.38 8.22
C ARG A 112 -3.71 3.46 7.29
N ASN A 113 -2.51 3.25 6.76
CA ASN A 113 -1.87 4.22 5.87
C ASN A 113 -2.62 4.34 4.54
N THR A 114 -3.16 3.24 4.00
CA THR A 114 -4.03 3.26 2.82
C THR A 114 -5.24 4.18 3.06
N PHE A 115 -5.92 4.06 4.19
CA PHE A 115 -7.05 4.93 4.52
C PHE A 115 -6.66 6.39 4.73
N LEU A 116 -5.48 6.69 5.28
CA LEU A 116 -4.95 8.05 5.34
C LEU A 116 -4.71 8.63 3.94
N CYS A 117 -4.14 7.84 3.03
CA CYS A 117 -4.00 8.20 1.61
C CYS A 117 -5.35 8.52 0.96
N LEU A 118 -6.37 7.69 1.18
CA LEU A 118 -7.74 7.98 0.73
C LEU A 118 -8.31 9.23 1.39
N GLY A 119 -8.00 9.45 2.68
CA GLY A 119 -8.45 10.57 3.49
C GLY A 119 -7.93 11.93 3.06
N GLY A 120 -6.74 12.00 2.46
CA GLY A 120 -6.22 13.27 1.95
C GLY A 120 -4.74 13.30 1.59
N TYR A 121 -3.93 12.36 2.06
CA TYR A 121 -2.48 12.38 1.79
C TYR A 121 -2.13 12.20 0.31
N THR A 122 -2.93 11.46 -0.46
CA THR A 122 -2.66 11.23 -1.88
C THR A 122 -3.54 12.13 -2.77
N PRO A 123 -3.01 12.72 -3.86
CA PRO A 123 -3.81 13.45 -4.84
C PRO A 123 -5.01 12.63 -5.36
N ARG A 124 -6.14 13.29 -5.61
CA ARG A 124 -7.40 12.64 -6.06
C ARG A 124 -7.19 11.79 -7.32
N ALA A 125 -6.33 12.24 -8.22
CA ALA A 125 -5.98 11.56 -9.47
C ALA A 125 -5.29 10.19 -9.29
N HIS A 126 -4.87 9.84 -8.06
CA HIS A 126 -4.10 8.62 -7.79
C HIS A 126 -4.75 7.71 -6.75
N VAL A 127 -5.96 8.01 -6.26
CA VAL A 127 -6.59 7.19 -5.21
C VAL A 127 -6.99 5.79 -5.68
N ASP A 128 -7.16 5.59 -6.98
CA ASP A 128 -7.59 4.32 -7.54
C ASP A 128 -6.51 3.23 -7.55
N VAL A 129 -5.24 3.60 -7.39
CA VAL A 129 -4.13 2.64 -7.28
C VAL A 129 -4.24 1.81 -6.01
N PHE A 130 -4.86 2.33 -4.94
CA PHE A 130 -5.03 1.63 -3.67
C PHE A 130 -6.04 0.49 -3.73
N ALA A 131 -6.88 0.42 -4.76
CA ALA A 131 -7.78 -0.72 -4.98
C ALA A 131 -7.03 -2.06 -5.02
N ASP A 132 -5.80 -2.04 -5.54
CA ASP A 132 -4.98 -3.23 -5.70
C ASP A 132 -4.51 -3.81 -4.34
N ILE A 133 -4.36 -2.98 -3.30
CA ILE A 133 -4.03 -3.44 -1.94
C ILE A 133 -5.20 -4.23 -1.35
N PHE A 134 -6.43 -3.71 -1.44
CA PHE A 134 -7.62 -4.41 -0.94
C PHE A 134 -7.81 -5.76 -1.62
N LEU A 135 -7.64 -5.82 -2.95
CA LEU A 135 -7.71 -7.08 -3.69
C LEU A 135 -6.61 -8.06 -3.29
N ALA A 136 -5.37 -7.59 -3.11
CA ALA A 136 -4.26 -8.43 -2.70
C ALA A 136 -4.50 -9.05 -1.30
N LEU A 137 -4.98 -8.24 -0.35
CA LEU A 137 -5.32 -8.70 1.00
C LEU A 137 -6.50 -9.67 0.98
N ASN A 138 -7.58 -9.36 0.26
CA ASN A 138 -8.74 -10.26 0.16
C ASN A 138 -8.37 -11.61 -0.47
N TYR A 139 -7.49 -11.59 -1.46
CA TYR A 139 -7.04 -12.81 -2.13
C TYR A 139 -6.10 -13.67 -1.26
N LYS A 140 -5.14 -13.06 -0.55
CA LYS A 140 -4.08 -13.80 0.17
C LYS A 140 -4.29 -13.92 1.67
N TYR A 141 -5.06 -13.03 2.27
CA TYR A 141 -5.23 -12.91 3.71
C TYR A 141 -6.69 -12.61 4.07
N PRO A 142 -7.70 -13.35 3.55
CA PRO A 142 -9.10 -12.97 3.71
C PRO A 142 -9.52 -12.89 5.19
N SER A 143 -9.12 -13.84 6.02
CA SER A 143 -9.44 -13.85 7.46
C SER A 143 -8.80 -12.69 8.21
N ASP A 144 -7.50 -12.45 7.95
CA ASP A 144 -6.79 -11.33 8.56
C ASP A 144 -7.28 -9.97 8.03
N PHE A 145 -7.67 -9.90 6.76
CA PHE A 145 -8.21 -8.68 6.15
C PHE A 145 -9.50 -8.24 6.83
N VAL A 146 -10.41 -9.17 7.12
CA VAL A 146 -11.63 -8.91 7.91
C VAL A 146 -11.30 -8.34 9.29
N ARG A 147 -10.21 -8.81 9.93
CA ARG A 147 -9.76 -8.31 11.22
C ARG A 147 -9.12 -6.93 11.11
N TRP A 148 -8.17 -6.75 10.18
CA TRP A 148 -7.38 -5.53 10.05
C TRP A 148 -8.19 -4.35 9.54
N ILE A 149 -9.20 -4.57 8.69
CA ILE A 149 -10.00 -3.47 8.13
C ILE A 149 -10.85 -2.77 9.19
N LYS A 150 -11.07 -3.40 10.35
CA LYS A 150 -11.73 -2.78 11.53
C LYS A 150 -11.00 -1.56 12.06
N VAL A 151 -9.78 -1.29 11.63
CA VAL A 151 -9.12 0.01 11.87
C VAL A 151 -10.00 1.20 11.45
N LEU A 152 -10.91 1.00 10.48
CA LEU A 152 -11.86 2.01 10.02
C LEU A 152 -12.98 2.34 11.03
N GLU A 153 -13.26 1.44 11.96
CA GLU A 153 -14.26 1.63 13.02
C GLU A 153 -13.84 2.72 14.02
N LYS A 154 -12.56 3.10 14.02
CA LYS A 154 -12.05 4.20 14.87
C LYS A 154 -12.82 5.50 14.58
N PRO A 155 -13.32 6.19 15.63
CA PRO A 155 -13.93 7.51 15.48
C PRO A 155 -12.99 8.50 14.79
N ASN A 156 -13.53 9.41 14.00
CA ASN A 156 -12.79 10.47 13.30
C ASN A 156 -11.68 9.98 12.34
N PHE A 157 -11.66 8.70 11.99
CA PHE A 157 -10.69 8.10 11.08
C PHE A 157 -11.37 7.57 9.79
N PRO A 158 -10.79 7.71 8.59
CA PRO A 158 -9.58 8.48 8.29
C PRO A 158 -9.78 9.99 8.41
N THR A 159 -11.04 10.45 8.36
CA THR A 159 -11.44 11.83 8.60
C THR A 159 -12.75 11.85 9.39
N PHE A 160 -13.16 13.02 9.87
CA PHE A 160 -14.43 13.21 10.58
C PHE A 160 -15.65 13.33 9.64
N PHE A 161 -15.43 13.42 8.33
CA PHE A 161 -16.50 13.65 7.35
C PHE A 161 -17.32 12.40 7.01
N VAL A 162 -16.79 11.19 7.27
CA VAL A 162 -17.43 9.93 6.87
C VAL A 162 -18.23 9.34 8.03
N SER A 163 -19.51 9.09 7.79
CA SER A 163 -20.39 8.48 8.77
C SER A 163 -20.00 7.01 9.08
N PRO A 164 -20.37 6.47 10.26
CA PRO A 164 -20.21 5.05 10.55
C PRO A 164 -20.89 4.13 9.52
N ALA A 165 -22.06 4.51 9.01
CA ALA A 165 -22.81 3.74 8.01
C ALA A 165 -22.08 3.68 6.65
N ASP A 166 -21.48 4.80 6.21
CA ASP A 166 -20.68 4.83 4.99
C ASP A 166 -19.43 3.95 5.09
N LYS A 167 -18.77 3.96 6.26
CA LYS A 167 -17.62 3.07 6.54
C LYS A 167 -18.02 1.61 6.47
N GLU A 168 -19.12 1.22 7.13
CA GLU A 168 -19.64 -0.15 7.09
C GLU A 168 -19.98 -0.57 5.65
N GLN A 169 -20.64 0.31 4.89
CA GLN A 169 -20.97 0.05 3.50
C GLN A 169 -19.71 -0.17 2.64
N PHE A 170 -18.69 0.67 2.82
CA PHE A 170 -17.41 0.51 2.13
C PHE A 170 -16.75 -0.82 2.46
N VAL A 171 -16.64 -1.15 3.75
CA VAL A 171 -16.04 -2.40 4.23
C VAL A 171 -16.75 -3.61 3.62
N LYS A 172 -18.08 -3.64 3.66
CA LYS A 172 -18.90 -4.71 3.07
C LYS A 172 -18.62 -4.88 1.57
N LYS A 173 -18.51 -3.77 0.84
CA LYS A 173 -18.24 -3.77 -0.60
C LYS A 173 -16.85 -4.32 -0.92
N VAL A 174 -15.80 -3.85 -0.26
CA VAL A 174 -14.43 -4.30 -0.55
C VAL A 174 -14.13 -5.72 -0.07
N LEU A 175 -14.76 -6.18 1.01
CA LEU A 175 -14.64 -7.57 1.48
C LEU A 175 -15.34 -8.56 0.54
N LYS A 176 -16.47 -8.16 -0.06
CA LYS A 176 -17.21 -9.00 -1.01
C LYS A 176 -16.44 -9.20 -2.31
N GLU A 177 -15.72 -8.18 -2.77
CA GLU A 177 -15.08 -8.22 -4.08
C GLU A 177 -13.67 -8.83 -4.06
N LYS A 178 -13.53 -9.96 -4.78
CA LYS A 178 -12.28 -10.74 -4.81
C LYS A 178 -11.42 -10.51 -6.04
N VAL A 179 -12.03 -10.12 -7.17
CA VAL A 179 -11.34 -10.08 -8.47
C VAL A 179 -11.71 -8.86 -9.34
N ASN A 180 -12.87 -8.24 -9.12
CA ASN A 180 -13.33 -7.14 -9.98
C ASN A 180 -12.61 -5.83 -9.62
N ARG A 181 -11.44 -5.63 -10.24
CA ARG A 181 -10.60 -4.45 -10.00
C ARG A 181 -11.31 -3.14 -10.27
N ARG A 182 -12.07 -3.05 -11.38
CA ARG A 182 -12.77 -1.82 -11.77
C ARG A 182 -13.82 -1.43 -10.73
N LEU A 183 -14.54 -2.41 -10.18
CA LEU A 183 -15.55 -2.18 -9.14
C LEU A 183 -14.92 -1.75 -7.81
N VAL A 184 -13.82 -2.39 -7.39
CA VAL A 184 -13.10 -1.95 -6.18
C VAL A 184 -12.55 -0.53 -6.34
N GLN A 185 -12.05 -0.17 -7.54
CA GLN A 185 -11.65 1.21 -7.84
C GLN A 185 -12.80 2.20 -7.68
N GLU A 186 -13.99 1.88 -8.17
CA GLU A 186 -15.17 2.72 -8.00
C GLU A 186 -15.50 2.94 -6.51
N HIS A 187 -15.51 1.85 -5.73
CA HIS A 187 -15.74 1.92 -4.28
C HIS A 187 -14.69 2.76 -3.55
N VAL A 188 -13.41 2.59 -3.91
CA VAL A 188 -12.29 3.36 -3.36
C VAL A 188 -12.42 4.85 -3.69
N ARG A 189 -12.73 5.20 -4.93
CA ARG A 189 -12.86 6.61 -5.32
C ARG A 189 -14.05 7.28 -4.64
N LYS A 190 -15.22 6.60 -4.60
CA LYS A 190 -16.39 7.08 -3.87
C LYS A 190 -16.07 7.30 -2.39
N PHE A 191 -15.42 6.34 -1.75
CA PHE A 191 -15.05 6.46 -0.34
C PHE A 191 -14.05 7.58 -0.09
N ALA A 192 -13.02 7.72 -0.93
CA ALA A 192 -12.05 8.81 -0.85
C ALA A 192 -12.72 10.19 -0.99
N ALA A 193 -13.76 10.29 -1.81
CA ALA A 193 -14.54 11.51 -1.94
C ALA A 193 -15.30 11.89 -0.67
N GLN A 194 -15.99 10.91 -0.08
CA GLN A 194 -16.67 11.06 1.20
C GLN A 194 -15.67 11.48 2.28
N CYS A 195 -14.48 10.85 2.31
CA CYS A 195 -13.42 11.23 3.25
C CYS A 195 -12.95 12.67 3.10
N ARG A 196 -13.07 13.26 1.91
CA ARG A 196 -12.59 14.60 1.58
C ARG A 196 -13.71 15.64 1.49
N ASN A 197 -14.93 15.28 1.90
CA ASN A 197 -16.13 16.10 1.77
C ASN A 197 -16.33 16.66 0.34
N ALA A 198 -16.03 15.86 -0.68
CA ALA A 198 -16.16 16.26 -2.08
C ALA A 198 -17.57 15.95 -2.58
N VAL A 199 -18.34 17.00 -2.90
CA VAL A 199 -19.76 16.96 -3.30
C VAL A 199 -19.95 16.36 -4.72
N GLU A 200 -18.93 16.36 -5.57
CA GLU A 200 -19.04 16.12 -7.02
C GLU A 200 -19.29 14.67 -7.47
N TRP A 201 -19.35 13.67 -6.57
CA TRP A 201 -19.46 12.26 -6.99
C TRP A 201 -20.83 11.84 -7.54
N GLU A 202 -21.86 12.68 -7.40
CA GLU A 202 -23.19 12.40 -7.94
C GLU A 202 -23.42 12.96 -9.35
N ILE A 203 -22.59 13.89 -9.83
CA ILE A 203 -22.88 14.64 -11.07
C ILE A 203 -22.48 13.83 -12.32
N ASP A 204 -21.38 13.07 -12.29
CA ASP A 204 -20.89 12.31 -13.46
C ASP A 204 -21.69 11.03 -13.77
N PHE A 205 -22.59 10.58 -12.88
CA PHE A 205 -23.38 9.36 -13.09
C PHE A 205 -24.74 9.60 -13.75
N ARG A 206 -25.15 10.85 -13.96
CA ARG A 206 -26.42 11.18 -14.63
C ARG A 206 -26.28 11.47 -16.13
N THR A 207 -25.05 11.44 -16.66
CA THR A 207 -24.75 11.85 -18.05
C THR A 207 -23.99 10.79 -18.86
N SER A 208 -24.00 9.52 -18.44
CA SER A 208 -23.45 8.39 -19.23
C SER A 208 -24.51 7.34 -19.53
#